data_AF-A0A4R2T2Y8-F1
#
_entry.id   AF-A0A4R2T2Y8-F1
#
_cell.length_a   1.000
_cell.length_b   1.000
_cell.length_c   1.000
_cell.angle_alpha   90.00
_cell.angle_beta   90.00
_cell.angle_gamma   90.00
#
_symmetry.space_group_name_H-M   'P 1'
#
loop_
_entity.id
_entity.type
_entity.pdbx_description
1 polymer ?
#
loop_
_entity_poly.entity_id
_entity_poly.type
_entity_poly.pdbx_seq_one_letter_code
_entity_poly.pdbx_strand_id
1 'polypeptide(L)'
;MNSRQLEKLYERCIQNRNLEIEQLVQRNNFFILFQGILFTSISTIATSGKSIPVLLMILILVGIIMSWFQWKGAAGAKFWQEYWEARLFKIEQELNECLSLKILFNEKEPKQIVSLHLEQSKKSWLTKKLILSYGSVSSIPIYIGLVCLYIWIFLFGFFLSIYYSEIFNSIITLTINHIS
;
A
#
# COMPACT_ATOMS: atom_id res chain seq x y z
N MET A 1 26.91 12.08 -25.30
CA MET A 1 27.05 12.65 -23.93
C MET A 1 28.43 12.25 -23.41
N ASN A 2 29.14 13.11 -22.66
CA ASN A 2 30.46 12.72 -22.12
C ASN A 2 30.28 11.70 -20.97
N SER A 3 31.23 10.77 -20.76
CA SER A 3 31.14 9.72 -19.73
C SER A 3 30.85 10.29 -18.34
N ARG A 4 31.53 11.39 -17.96
CA ARG A 4 31.27 12.13 -16.71
C ARG A 4 29.84 12.69 -16.57
N GLN A 5 29.21 13.06 -17.68
CA GLN A 5 27.83 13.56 -17.65
C GLN A 5 26.84 12.40 -17.45
N LEU A 6 27.15 11.24 -18.03
CA LEU A 6 26.36 10.01 -17.91
C LEU A 6 26.43 9.44 -16.48
N GLU A 7 27.61 9.43 -15.86
CA GLU A 7 27.79 9.07 -14.45
C GLU A 7 26.97 9.97 -13.51
N LYS A 8 27.03 11.29 -13.71
CA LYS A 8 26.22 12.24 -12.92
C LYS A 8 24.71 12.03 -13.10
N LEU A 9 24.28 11.70 -14.32
CA LEU A 9 22.87 11.42 -14.60
C LEU A 9 22.44 10.11 -13.92
N TYR A 10 23.28 9.08 -13.99
CA TYR A 10 23.08 7.80 -13.31
C TYR A 10 22.92 7.98 -11.79
N GLU A 11 23.86 8.68 -11.15
CA GLU A 11 23.80 9.01 -9.73
C GLU A 11 22.50 9.73 -9.36
N ARG A 12 22.11 10.73 -10.16
CA ARG A 12 20.89 11.50 -9.92
C ARG A 12 19.62 10.64 -10.08
N CYS A 13 19.59 9.73 -11.03
CA CYS A 13 18.48 8.79 -11.20
C CYS A 13 18.37 7.83 -10.01
N ILE A 14 19.48 7.31 -9.48
CA ILE A 14 19.48 6.48 -8.27
C ILE A 14 18.99 7.28 -7.06
N GLN A 15 19.48 8.51 -6.88
CA GLN A 15 19.05 9.38 -5.80
C GLN A 15 17.54 9.63 -5.86
N ASN A 16 17.00 10.00 -7.02
CA ASN A 16 15.56 10.20 -7.19
C ASN A 16 14.76 8.94 -6.88
N ARG A 17 15.18 7.77 -7.38
CA ARG A 17 14.50 6.49 -7.08
C ARG A 17 14.49 6.22 -5.57
N ASN A 18 15.61 6.42 -4.88
CA ASN A 18 15.72 6.19 -3.44
C ASN A 18 14.84 7.17 -2.65
N LEU A 19 14.79 8.44 -3.07
CA LEU A 19 13.91 9.45 -2.48
C LEU A 19 12.42 9.08 -2.64
N GLU A 20 12.01 8.59 -3.81
CA GLU A 20 10.62 8.13 -4.02
C GLU A 20 10.26 6.95 -3.11
N ILE A 21 11.19 6.00 -2.93
CA ILE A 21 11.01 4.86 -2.01
C ILE A 21 10.89 5.34 -0.57
N GLU A 22 11.76 6.24 -0.12
CA GLU A 22 11.74 6.78 1.24
C GLU A 22 10.43 7.53 1.53
N GLN A 23 10.00 8.39 0.60
CA GLN A 23 8.74 9.10 0.72
C GLN A 23 7.53 8.16 0.68
N LEU A 24 7.57 7.09 -0.12
CA LEU A 24 6.52 6.07 -0.12
C LEU A 24 6.41 5.41 1.26
N VAL A 25 7.53 5.03 1.88
CA VAL A 25 7.55 4.44 3.22
C VAL A 25 7.02 5.44 4.25
N GLN A 26 7.48 6.69 4.21
CA GLN A 26 7.05 7.73 5.15
C GLN A 26 5.54 7.99 5.06
N ARG A 27 4.99 8.18 3.86
CA ARG A 27 3.55 8.39 3.65
C ARG A 27 2.74 7.16 4.05
N ASN A 28 3.20 5.96 3.68
CA ASN A 28 2.49 4.74 4.02
C ASN A 28 2.43 4.51 5.53
N ASN A 29 3.52 4.79 6.25
CA ASN A 29 3.55 4.68 7.71
C ASN A 29 2.57 5.66 8.37
N PHE A 30 2.49 6.89 7.87
CA PHE A 30 1.49 7.86 8.34
C PHE A 30 0.06 7.33 8.17
N PHE A 31 -0.28 6.82 6.98
CA PHE A 31 -1.62 6.27 6.74
C PHE A 31 -1.92 5.08 7.65
N ILE A 32 -1.00 4.12 7.80
CA ILE A 32 -1.21 2.95 8.68
C ILE A 32 -1.46 3.38 10.13
N LEU A 33 -0.66 4.32 10.65
CA LEU A 33 -0.82 4.83 12.00
C LEU A 33 -2.18 5.52 12.17
N PHE A 34 -2.56 6.36 11.21
CA PHE A 34 -3.86 7.05 11.22
C PHE A 34 -5.02 6.06 11.17
N GLN A 35 -4.94 5.03 10.32
CA GLN A 35 -5.93 3.94 10.26
C GLN A 35 -6.04 3.20 11.60
N GLY A 36 -4.92 2.92 12.26
CA GLY A 36 -4.89 2.31 13.59
C GLY A 36 -5.62 3.15 14.65
N ILE A 37 -5.43 4.48 14.62
CA ILE A 37 -6.16 5.40 15.50
C ILE A 37 -7.66 5.35 15.22
N LEU A 38 -8.09 5.43 13.96
CA LEU A 38 -9.51 5.38 13.60
C LEU A 38 -10.19 4.07 14.06
N PHE A 39 -9.55 2.93 13.83
CA PHE A 39 -10.08 1.64 14.31
C PHE A 39 -10.19 1.57 15.83
N THR A 40 -9.20 2.12 16.54
CA THR A 40 -9.22 2.21 18.00
C THR A 40 -10.36 3.09 18.48
N SER A 41 -10.54 4.28 17.88
CA SER A 41 -11.61 5.20 18.24
C SER A 41 -12.99 4.58 18.08
N ILE A 42 -13.23 3.87 16.97
CA ILE A 42 -14.51 3.16 16.74
C ILE A 42 -14.71 2.06 17.76
N SER A 43 -13.67 1.27 18.05
CA SER A 43 -13.76 0.18 19.01
C SER A 43 -14.07 0.70 20.43
N THR A 44 -13.45 1.82 20.83
CA THR A 44 -13.75 2.47 22.11
C THR A 44 -15.18 3.00 22.17
N ILE A 45 -15.70 3.61 21.11
CA ILE A 45 -17.08 4.11 21.07
C ILE A 45 -18.07 2.94 21.15
N ALA A 46 -17.81 1.85 20.42
CA ALA A 46 -18.66 0.67 20.41
C ALA A 46 -18.77 -0.01 21.79
N THR A 47 -17.70 0.00 22.59
CA THR A 47 -17.70 -0.63 23.92
C THR A 47 -18.19 0.29 25.04
N SER A 48 -18.24 1.61 24.82
CA SER A 48 -18.59 2.59 25.86
C SER A 48 -20.09 2.67 26.19
N GLY A 49 -20.96 1.92 25.50
CA GLY A 49 -22.41 1.90 25.72
C GLY A 49 -23.17 3.19 25.34
N LYS A 50 -22.46 4.30 25.09
CA LYS A 50 -22.98 5.55 24.54
C LYS A 50 -22.63 5.62 23.05
N SER A 51 -23.43 4.95 22.23
CA SER A 51 -23.29 5.11 20.78
C SER A 51 -23.73 6.52 20.40
N ILE A 52 -22.85 7.27 19.72
CA ILE A 52 -23.18 8.54 19.06
C ILE A 52 -23.15 8.23 17.56
N PRO A 53 -24.28 7.85 16.95
CA PRO A 53 -24.30 7.28 15.60
C PRO A 53 -23.68 8.21 14.55
N VAL A 54 -23.89 9.52 14.70
CA VAL A 54 -23.33 10.54 13.79
C VAL A 54 -21.81 10.56 13.83
N LEU A 55 -21.20 10.47 15.01
CA LEU A 55 -19.74 10.45 15.15
C LEU A 55 -19.15 9.18 14.53
N LEU A 56 -19.79 8.03 14.75
CA LEU A 56 -19.37 6.76 14.17
C LEU A 56 -19.42 6.79 12.63
N MET A 57 -20.50 7.36 12.07
CA MET A 57 -20.65 7.56 10.64
C MET A 57 -19.53 8.44 10.07
N ILE A 58 -19.21 9.56 10.71
CA ILE A 58 -18.12 10.47 10.28
C ILE A 58 -16.78 9.73 10.28
N LEU A 59 -16.47 9.00 11.36
CA LEU A 59 -15.20 8.26 11.48
C LEU A 59 -15.05 7.20 10.37
N ILE A 60 -16.13 6.47 10.07
CA ILE A 60 -16.12 5.48 8.98
C ILE A 60 -15.88 6.14 7.62
N LEU A 61 -16.57 7.26 7.33
CA LEU A 61 -16.37 8.00 6.09
C LEU A 61 -14.94 8.54 5.96
N VAL A 62 -14.37 9.07 7.05
CA VAL A 62 -12.97 9.50 7.09
C VAL A 62 -12.04 8.30 6.82
N GLY A 63 -12.33 7.13 7.39
CA GLY A 63 -11.59 5.88 7.13
C GLY A 63 -11.58 5.47 5.65
N ILE A 64 -12.73 5.56 4.98
CA ILE A 64 -12.86 5.30 3.53
C ILE A 64 -11.99 6.29 2.74
N ILE A 65 -12.11 7.59 3.00
CA ILE A 65 -11.36 8.64 2.30
C ILE A 65 -9.85 8.46 2.49
N MET A 66 -9.41 8.20 3.72
CA MET A 66 -7.99 8.00 4.02
C MET A 66 -7.42 6.74 3.35
N SER A 67 -8.20 5.66 3.28
CA SER A 67 -7.77 4.43 2.58
C SER A 67 -7.67 4.64 1.08
N TRP A 68 -8.59 5.42 0.50
CA TRP A 68 -8.53 5.80 -0.91
C TRP A 68 -7.25 6.59 -1.22
N PHE A 69 -6.92 7.60 -0.40
CA PHE A 69 -5.69 8.37 -0.57
C PHE A 69 -4.44 7.52 -0.38
N GLN A 70 -4.42 6.60 0.59
CA GLN A 70 -3.31 5.66 0.77
C GLN A 70 -3.09 4.81 -0.48
N TRP A 71 -4.16 4.21 -1.03
CA TRP A 71 -4.08 3.39 -2.23
C TRP A 71 -3.58 4.18 -3.44
N LYS A 72 -4.20 5.34 -3.74
CA LYS A 72 -3.82 6.17 -4.88
C LYS A 72 -2.41 6.73 -4.75
N GLY A 73 -2.02 7.17 -3.56
CA GLY A 73 -0.68 7.67 -3.27
C GLY A 73 0.40 6.60 -3.45
N ALA A 74 0.13 5.37 -2.98
CA ALA A 74 1.04 4.24 -3.17
C ALA A 74 1.16 3.84 -4.66
N ALA A 75 0.04 3.81 -5.39
CA ALA A 75 0.05 3.50 -6.81
C ALA A 75 0.82 4.55 -7.63
N GLY A 76 0.65 5.83 -7.32
CA GLY A 76 1.39 6.93 -7.96
C GLY A 76 2.88 6.86 -7.71
N ALA A 77 3.31 6.59 -6.48
CA ALA A 77 4.73 6.42 -6.16
C ALA A 77 5.34 5.20 -6.90
N LYS A 78 4.59 4.10 -7.00
CA LYS A 78 5.04 2.91 -7.73
C LYS A 78 5.23 3.20 -9.22
N PHE A 79 4.33 3.97 -9.84
CA PHE A 79 4.48 4.42 -11.22
C PHE A 79 5.78 5.21 -11.45
N TRP A 80 6.06 6.18 -10.58
CA TRP A 80 7.30 6.97 -10.69
C TRP A 80 8.55 6.14 -10.42
N GLN A 81 8.48 5.18 -9.51
CA GLN A 81 9.59 4.25 -9.27
C GLN A 81 9.92 3.44 -10.54
N GLU A 82 8.92 2.85 -11.20
CA GLU A 82 9.10 2.10 -12.45
C GLU A 82 9.63 2.99 -13.58
N TYR A 83 9.17 4.24 -13.64
CA TYR A 83 9.69 5.24 -14.60
C TYR A 83 11.18 5.49 -14.40
N TRP A 84 11.63 5.69 -13.15
CA TRP A 84 13.05 5.90 -12.84
C TRP A 84 13.89 4.65 -13.07
N GLU A 85 13.37 3.45 -12.77
CA GLU A 85 14.03 2.18 -13.06
C GLU A 85 14.22 1.99 -14.57
N ALA A 86 13.19 2.27 -15.38
CA ALA A 86 13.30 2.22 -16.84
C ALA A 86 14.29 3.26 -17.40
N ARG A 87 14.37 4.45 -16.78
CA ARG A 87 15.34 5.48 -17.17
C ARG A 87 16.77 5.08 -16.80
N LEU A 88 16.94 4.50 -15.61
CA LEU A 88 18.22 4.01 -15.11
C LEU A 88 18.77 2.91 -16.02
N PHE A 89 17.93 1.95 -16.41
CA PHE A 89 18.30 0.87 -17.34
C PHE A 89 18.86 1.39 -18.67
N LYS A 90 18.26 2.44 -19.24
CA LYS A 90 18.78 3.07 -20.48
C LYS A 90 20.16 3.70 -20.27
N ILE A 91 20.35 4.38 -19.13
CA ILE A 91 21.62 5.02 -18.77
C ILE A 91 22.70 3.95 -18.56
N GLU A 92 22.36 2.85 -17.89
CA GLU A 92 23.25 1.70 -17.67
C GLU A 92 23.71 1.08 -19.00
N GLN A 93 22.80 0.94 -19.97
CA GLN A 93 23.12 0.43 -21.29
C GLN A 93 24.11 1.35 -22.03
N GLU A 94 23.83 2.66 -22.07
CA GLU A 94 24.74 3.66 -22.67
C GLU A 94 26.11 3.70 -21.97
N LEU A 95 26.13 3.53 -20.64
CA LEU A 95 27.35 3.55 -19.84
C LEU A 95 28.20 2.30 -20.11
N ASN A 96 27.57 1.15 -20.26
CA ASN A 96 28.23 -0.11 -20.61
C ASN A 96 28.88 -0.04 -22.00
N GLU A 97 28.21 0.56 -22.98
CA GLU A 97 28.77 0.82 -24.31
C GLU A 97 29.96 1.79 -24.26
N CYS A 98 29.87 2.86 -23.46
CA CYS A 98 30.92 3.87 -23.37
C CYS A 98 32.17 3.40 -22.60
N LEU A 99 32.01 2.60 -21.55
CA LEU A 99 33.11 2.19 -20.66
C LEU A 99 33.56 0.74 -20.89
N SER A 100 32.93 0.00 -21.81
CA SER A 100 33.17 -1.44 -22.01
C SER A 100 33.09 -2.26 -20.71
N LEU A 101 32.29 -1.81 -19.74
CA LEU A 101 32.11 -2.42 -18.42
C LEU A 101 31.19 -3.65 -18.47
N LYS A 102 31.52 -4.61 -19.34
CA LYS A 102 30.80 -5.89 -19.51
C LYS A 102 30.67 -6.70 -18.22
N ILE A 103 31.44 -6.39 -17.18
CA ILE A 103 31.46 -7.15 -15.92
C ILE A 103 30.36 -6.67 -14.95
N LEU A 104 29.94 -5.40 -15.01
CA LEU A 104 29.00 -4.81 -14.02
C LEU A 104 27.52 -4.93 -14.44
N PHE A 105 27.24 -4.94 -15.75
CA PHE A 105 25.86 -4.88 -16.28
C PHE A 105 25.41 -6.16 -17.01
N ASN A 106 26.26 -7.19 -17.03
CA ASN A 106 25.98 -8.48 -17.68
C ASN A 106 25.60 -9.59 -16.67
N GLU A 107 25.37 -9.22 -15.40
CA GLU A 107 24.89 -10.18 -14.42
C GLU A 107 23.46 -10.61 -14.75
N LYS A 108 23.26 -11.93 -14.73
CA LYS A 108 21.96 -12.60 -14.92
C LYS A 108 20.88 -11.93 -14.09
N GLU A 109 19.63 -11.97 -14.57
CA GLU A 109 18.51 -11.41 -13.81
C GLU A 109 18.58 -11.80 -12.33
N PRO A 110 18.40 -10.86 -11.38
CA PRO A 110 18.59 -11.12 -9.95
C PRO A 110 17.78 -12.31 -9.44
N LYS A 111 16.62 -12.59 -10.05
CA LYS A 111 15.81 -13.79 -9.77
C LYS A 111 16.55 -15.10 -10.03
N GLN A 112 17.37 -15.17 -11.09
CA GLN A 112 18.15 -16.36 -11.44
C GLN A 112 19.33 -16.56 -10.49
N ILE A 113 19.99 -15.49 -10.07
CA ILE A 113 21.08 -15.54 -9.09
C ILE A 113 20.53 -16.02 -7.73
N VAL A 114 19.40 -15.43 -7.31
CA VAL A 114 18.73 -15.79 -6.07
C VAL A 114 18.17 -17.21 -6.14
N SER A 115 17.61 -17.66 -7.26
CA SER A 115 17.12 -19.04 -7.39
C SER A 115 18.26 -20.06 -7.28
N LEU A 116 19.40 -19.82 -7.93
CA LEU A 116 20.58 -20.69 -7.83
C LEU A 116 21.12 -20.76 -6.39
N HIS A 117 21.21 -19.62 -5.70
CA HIS A 117 21.63 -19.60 -4.30
C HIS A 117 20.62 -20.29 -3.37
N LEU A 118 19.32 -20.15 -3.64
CA LEU A 118 18.26 -20.81 -2.87
C LEU A 118 18.20 -22.32 -3.11
N GLU A 119 18.49 -22.80 -4.32
CA GLU A 119 18.61 -24.22 -4.64
C GLU A 119 19.71 -24.87 -3.79
N GLN A 120 20.85 -24.21 -3.64
CA GLN A 120 21.98 -24.66 -2.79
C GLN A 120 21.69 -24.53 -1.29
N SER A 121 20.67 -23.77 -0.89
CA SER A 121 20.31 -23.60 0.52
C SER A 121 19.45 -24.76 1.08
N LYS A 122 19.66 -25.11 2.35
CA LYS A 122 18.83 -26.06 3.12
C LYS A 122 17.43 -25.52 3.50
N LYS A 123 16.99 -24.39 2.93
CA LYS A 123 15.69 -23.78 3.26
C LYS A 123 14.52 -24.65 2.82
N SER A 124 13.38 -24.54 3.50
CA SER A 124 12.17 -25.26 3.10
C SER A 124 11.65 -24.77 1.74
N TRP A 125 10.94 -25.64 1.02
CA TRP A 125 10.31 -25.30 -0.27
C TRP A 125 9.37 -24.09 -0.16
N LEU A 126 8.61 -23.96 0.94
CA LEU A 126 7.74 -22.82 1.20
C LEU A 126 8.55 -21.52 1.29
N THR A 127 9.65 -21.54 2.02
CA THR A 127 10.54 -20.37 2.16
C THR A 127 11.16 -20.00 0.81
N LYS A 128 11.60 -20.98 0.01
CA LYS A 128 12.12 -20.74 -1.35
C LYS A 128 11.07 -20.11 -2.26
N LYS A 129 9.83 -20.65 -2.25
CA LYS A 129 8.71 -20.13 -3.03
C LYS A 129 8.33 -18.70 -2.63
N LEU A 130 8.31 -18.39 -1.34
CA LEU A 130 8.03 -17.03 -0.84
C LEU A 130 9.12 -16.03 -1.26
N ILE A 131 10.40 -16.43 -1.20
CA ILE A 131 11.51 -15.55 -1.61
C ILE A 131 11.48 -15.32 -3.13
N LEU A 132 11.13 -16.33 -3.93
CA LEU A 132 11.02 -16.17 -5.40
C LEU A 132 9.74 -15.46 -5.84
N SER A 133 8.69 -15.55 -5.02
CA SER A 133 7.39 -14.87 -5.18
C SER A 133 7.44 -13.39 -4.77
N TYR A 134 8.62 -12.81 -4.50
CA TYR A 134 8.73 -11.42 -4.10
C TYR A 134 7.95 -10.53 -5.07
N GLY A 135 6.80 -10.03 -4.60
CA GLY A 135 6.16 -8.88 -5.19
C GLY A 135 7.11 -7.71 -5.02
N SER A 136 7.07 -6.74 -5.94
CA SER A 136 7.84 -5.52 -5.74
C SER A 136 7.51 -4.96 -4.35
N VAL A 137 8.51 -4.75 -3.51
CA VAL A 137 8.35 -4.32 -2.11
C VAL A 137 7.49 -3.04 -2.02
N SER A 138 7.54 -2.21 -3.06
CA SER A 138 6.75 -1.00 -3.20
C SER A 138 5.28 -1.20 -3.62
N SER A 139 4.85 -2.43 -3.93
CA SER A 139 3.45 -2.76 -4.21
C SER A 139 2.66 -3.11 -2.94
N ILE A 140 3.33 -3.48 -1.85
CA ILE A 140 2.69 -3.85 -0.57
C ILE A 140 1.79 -2.71 -0.04
N PRO A 141 2.23 -1.44 0.00
CA PRO A 141 1.37 -0.32 0.40
C PRO A 141 0.08 -0.17 -0.41
N ILE A 142 0.10 -0.54 -1.70
CA ILE A 142 -1.07 -0.49 -2.59
C ILE A 142 -2.13 -1.49 -2.10
N TYR A 143 -1.71 -2.73 -1.85
CA TYR A 143 -2.59 -3.78 -1.35
C TYR A 143 -3.13 -3.47 0.04
N ILE A 144 -2.29 -2.93 0.94
CA ILE A 144 -2.73 -2.51 2.28
C ILE A 144 -3.84 -1.44 2.17
N GLY A 145 -3.64 -0.40 1.36
CA GLY A 145 -4.65 0.64 1.16
C GLY A 145 -5.98 0.09 0.61
N LEU A 146 -5.92 -0.84 -0.33
CA LEU A 146 -7.11 -1.52 -0.86
C LEU A 146 -7.83 -2.36 0.18
N VAL A 147 -7.09 -3.17 0.95
CA VAL A 147 -7.67 -4.00 2.02
C VAL A 147 -8.34 -3.13 3.07
N CYS A 148 -7.69 -2.06 3.52
CA CYS A 148 -8.30 -1.09 4.44
C CYS A 148 -9.57 -0.49 3.84
N LEU A 149 -9.55 -0.06 2.58
CA LEU A 149 -10.73 0.50 1.91
C LEU A 149 -11.92 -0.47 1.92
N TYR A 150 -11.68 -1.75 1.59
CA TYR A 150 -12.73 -2.77 1.64
C TYR A 150 -13.27 -3.00 3.05
N ILE A 151 -12.39 -3.04 4.06
CA ILE A 151 -12.80 -3.14 5.46
C ILE A 151 -13.72 -1.96 5.85
N TRP A 152 -13.35 -0.73 5.46
CA TRP A 152 -14.16 0.44 5.77
C TRP A 152 -15.51 0.46 5.06
N ILE A 153 -15.56 0.06 3.79
CA ILE A 153 -16.82 -0.06 3.05
C ILE A 153 -17.71 -1.12 3.70
N PHE A 154 -17.13 -2.25 4.12
CA PHE A 154 -17.86 -3.29 4.83
C PHE A 154 -18.40 -2.78 6.17
N LEU A 155 -17.59 -2.09 6.97
CA LEU A 155 -18.03 -1.47 8.23
C LEU A 155 -19.13 -0.43 8.01
N PHE A 156 -19.06 0.35 6.95
CA PHE A 156 -20.10 1.32 6.59
C PHE A 156 -21.43 0.62 6.26
N GLY A 157 -21.39 -0.43 5.44
CA GLY A 157 -22.59 -1.22 5.12
C GLY A 157 -23.20 -1.89 6.35
N PHE A 158 -22.35 -2.43 7.23
CA PHE A 158 -22.77 -3.02 8.49
C PHE A 158 -23.42 -1.99 9.42
N PHE A 159 -22.82 -0.81 9.56
CA PHE A 159 -23.37 0.29 10.35
C PHE A 159 -24.75 0.75 9.81
N LEU A 160 -24.88 0.92 8.49
CA LEU A 160 -26.17 1.26 7.88
C LEU A 160 -27.22 0.19 8.15
N SER A 161 -26.87 -1.10 8.05
CA SER A 161 -27.79 -2.20 8.33
C SER A 161 -28.33 -2.16 9.76
N ILE A 162 -27.49 -1.88 10.75
CA ILE A 162 -27.92 -1.74 12.14
C ILE A 162 -28.83 -0.52 12.30
N TYR A 163 -28.43 0.63 11.76
CA TYR A 163 -29.17 1.88 11.88
C TYR A 163 -30.57 1.79 11.26
N TYR A 164 -30.70 1.17 10.08
CA TYR A 164 -32.00 0.94 9.45
C TYR A 164 -32.91 0.01 10.28
N SER A 165 -32.34 -1.04 10.88
CA SER A 165 -33.08 -1.96 11.76
C SER A 165 -33.65 -1.23 12.99
N GLU A 166 -32.87 -0.36 13.64
CA GLU A 166 -33.32 0.42 14.79
C GLU A 166 -34.46 1.39 14.44
N ILE A 167 -34.34 2.11 13.31
CA ILE A 167 -35.40 3.01 12.83
C ILE A 167 -36.67 2.23 12.53
N PHE A 168 -36.56 1.11 11.83
CA PHE A 168 -37.71 0.27 11.48
C PHE A 168 -38.45 -0.23 12.72
N ASN A 169 -37.73 -0.73 13.72
CA ASN A 169 -38.31 -1.19 14.98
C ASN A 169 -38.99 -0.06 15.76
N SER A 170 -38.43 1.15 15.74
CA SER A 170 -39.04 2.34 16.36
C SER A 170 -40.36 2.71 15.69
N ILE A 171 -40.43 2.68 14.36
CA ILE A 171 -41.65 2.94 13.59
C ILE A 171 -42.72 1.90 13.90
N ILE A 172 -42.38 0.60 13.92
CA ILE A 172 -43.33 -0.46 14.29
C ILE A 172 -43.88 -0.24 15.69
N THR A 173 -43.02 0.06 16.66
CA THR A 173 -43.43 0.29 18.06
C THR A 173 -44.40 1.46 18.18
N LEU A 174 -44.13 2.57 17.48
CA LEU A 174 -45.03 3.72 17.42
C LEU A 174 -46.39 3.38 16.79
N THR A 175 -46.39 2.53 15.75
CA THR A 175 -47.61 2.13 15.05
C THR A 175 -48.48 1.23 15.92
N ILE A 176 -47.88 0.27 16.64
CA ILE A 176 -48.58 -0.63 17.57
C ILE A 176 -49.23 0.17 18.71
N ASN A 177 -48.49 1.11 19.32
CA ASN A 177 -48.98 1.94 20.42
C ASN A 177 -50.11 2.91 20.02
N HIS A 178 -50.29 3.19 18.73
CA HIS A 178 -51.39 4.03 18.24
C HIS A 178 -52.66 3.23 17.90
N ILE A 179 -52.55 1.90 17.78
CA ILE A 179 -53.67 1.00 17.47
C ILE A 179 -54.28 0.39 18.75
N SER A 180 -53.53 0.34 19.86
CA SER A 180 -54.00 -0.07 21.19
C SER A 180 -54.68 1.07 21.95
#